data_AF-A0A2V8C5G3-F1
#
_entry.id   AF-A0A2V8C5G3-F1
#
_cell.length_a   1.000
_cell.length_b   1.000
_cell.length_c   1.000
_cell.angle_alpha   90.00
_cell.angle_beta   90.00
_cell.angle_gamma   90.00
#
_symmetry.space_group_name_H-M   'P 1'
#
loop_
_entity.id
_entity.type
_entity.pdbx_description
1 polymer ?
#
loop_
_entity_poly.entity_id
_entity_poly.type
_entity_poly.pdbx_seq_one_letter_code
_entity_poly.pdbx_strand_id
1 'polypeptide(L)'
;MTKRPRPRSTDSPNQYVANPANRASGDVARAAYSTDAFVAPIQERPAAPSAPIPPGGKLANAAPVRTPIKPFDGSNVFLFTPAPAYRMHFAASMGRPDMPEFPPAGARIDYFLATPSGDVKLEIVDAAGKTVREYTSVSRGAPQGGRGGGRRGGNLPSTLPVKTGMNRFVWDLRYPGGPAGGGDGEGGGFSGGGPLAAPGTYRARLTANGVTKTESFTVKIDPRVAKDGVTAADLAEQTKFALKVRDALAESRQLAQRVRQAIDARRGDQAALQSLQERLITRSGPYEDQMFIDQLSNVGREIGQADQKVGASAYERFNDLMKEWAAIKADADRALR
;
A
#
# COMPACT_ATOMS: atom_id res chain seq x y z
N MET A 1 5.58 33.83 44.09
CA MET A 1 6.93 33.41 43.66
C MET A 1 6.92 33.20 42.15
N THR A 2 7.35 34.22 41.41
CA THR A 2 7.38 34.28 39.93
C THR A 2 8.74 33.79 39.42
N LYS A 3 8.76 32.73 38.59
CA LYS A 3 9.99 32.23 37.95
C LYS A 3 10.25 33.01 36.65
N ARG A 4 11.40 33.68 36.58
CA ARG A 4 11.96 34.32 35.38
C ARG A 4 12.44 33.26 34.37
N PRO A 5 12.25 33.43 33.05
CA PRO A 5 12.88 32.58 32.04
C PRO A 5 14.33 33.03 31.77
N ARG A 6 15.25 32.07 31.64
CA ARG A 6 16.64 32.32 31.22
C ARG A 6 16.74 32.24 29.68
N PRO A 7 17.50 33.11 29.00
CA PRO A 7 17.72 33.06 27.56
C PRO A 7 18.96 32.20 27.23
N ARG A 8 18.96 31.58 26.05
CA ARG A 8 20.09 31.03 25.26
C ARG A 8 19.49 30.31 24.06
N SER A 9 20.03 30.30 22.85
CA SER A 9 21.11 31.01 22.18
C SER A 9 20.85 30.72 20.70
N THR A 10 20.85 31.75 19.87
CA THR A 10 20.79 31.66 18.42
C THR A 10 22.08 31.03 17.89
N ASP A 11 21.97 29.91 17.18
CA ASP A 11 22.76 29.67 15.96
C ASP A 11 22.16 28.50 15.17
N SER A 12 21.64 28.80 13.99
CA SER A 12 21.35 27.81 12.93
C SER A 12 21.61 28.50 11.61
N PRO A 13 22.67 28.12 10.88
CA PRO A 13 23.05 28.78 9.64
C PRO A 13 22.23 28.17 8.50
N ASN A 14 21.12 28.81 8.15
CA ASN A 14 20.56 28.82 6.79
C ASN A 14 19.30 29.69 6.77
N GLN A 15 19.50 31.01 6.85
CA GLN A 15 18.51 31.97 6.40
C GLN A 15 18.89 32.39 4.98
N TYR A 16 18.24 31.81 3.97
CA TYR A 16 18.22 32.38 2.63
C TYR A 16 17.21 33.52 2.62
N VAL A 17 17.75 34.74 2.66
CA VAL A 17 17.02 36.00 2.49
C VAL A 17 16.61 36.12 1.03
N ALA A 18 15.31 36.32 0.80
CA ALA A 18 14.78 36.82 -0.46
C ALA A 18 15.01 38.33 -0.56
N ASN A 19 15.47 38.82 -1.72
CA ASN A 19 14.95 40.09 -2.24
C ASN A 19 15.08 40.20 -3.78
N PRO A 20 14.12 40.85 -4.46
CA PRO A 20 13.93 40.86 -5.91
C PRO A 20 14.55 42.10 -6.56
N ALA A 21 14.98 42.01 -7.82
CA ALA A 21 15.10 43.19 -8.69
C ALA A 21 15.11 42.82 -10.19
N ASN A 22 14.31 43.60 -10.93
CA ASN A 22 14.39 43.97 -12.34
C ASN A 22 13.76 43.11 -13.45
N ARG A 23 12.60 43.63 -13.87
CA ARG A 23 12.02 43.65 -15.22
C ARG A 23 12.82 44.59 -16.16
N ALA A 24 12.63 44.34 -17.46
CA ALA A 24 12.53 45.29 -18.58
C ALA A 24 13.74 45.48 -19.53
N SER A 25 13.50 45.05 -20.78
CA SER A 25 13.62 45.81 -22.04
C SER A 25 14.99 46.13 -22.68
N GLY A 26 15.18 45.64 -23.92
CA GLY A 26 15.28 46.48 -25.13
C GLY A 26 16.65 47.01 -25.61
N ASP A 27 17.07 46.50 -26.76
CA ASP A 27 17.80 47.12 -27.91
C ASP A 27 19.16 47.84 -27.73
N VAL A 28 20.15 47.49 -28.58
CA VAL A 28 20.61 48.24 -29.80
C VAL A 28 21.99 47.71 -30.25
N ALA A 29 22.18 47.65 -31.57
CA ALA A 29 23.28 47.06 -32.33
C ALA A 29 24.43 48.01 -32.75
N ARG A 30 25.42 47.42 -33.47
CA ARG A 30 26.50 47.95 -34.35
C ARG A 30 27.86 48.25 -33.70
N ALA A 31 29.02 48.01 -34.32
CA ALA A 31 29.48 47.29 -35.53
C ALA A 31 31.02 47.40 -35.59
N ALA A 32 31.73 46.43 -36.18
CA ALA A 32 32.87 46.63 -37.09
C ALA A 32 33.33 45.29 -37.69
N TYR A 33 33.49 45.26 -39.02
CA TYR A 33 33.93 44.13 -39.84
C TYR A 33 35.46 44.07 -39.96
N SER A 34 36.03 42.87 -40.11
CA SER A 34 37.04 42.60 -41.15
C SER A 34 37.12 41.10 -41.43
N THR A 35 37.09 40.78 -42.71
CA THR A 35 37.19 39.46 -43.35
C THR A 35 38.62 38.94 -43.33
N ASP A 36 38.80 37.64 -43.09
CA ASP A 36 39.75 36.84 -43.87
C ASP A 36 39.32 35.36 -43.91
N ALA A 37 39.35 34.81 -45.12
CA ALA A 37 38.93 33.47 -45.45
C ALA A 37 40.12 32.50 -45.33
N PHE A 38 39.91 31.33 -44.72
CA PHE A 38 40.66 30.11 -45.04
C PHE A 38 39.77 28.89 -44.83
N VAL A 39 39.53 28.15 -45.92
CA VAL A 39 38.93 26.82 -45.94
C VAL A 39 40.03 25.80 -45.65
N ALA A 40 39.79 24.87 -44.73
CA ALA A 40 40.59 23.67 -44.54
C ALA A 40 39.70 22.48 -44.09
N PRO A 41 40.08 21.23 -44.41
CA PRO A 41 39.15 20.20 -44.88
C PRO A 41 38.63 19.24 -43.79
N ILE A 42 37.56 18.52 -44.13
CA ILE A 42 37.04 17.37 -43.38
C ILE A 42 38.15 16.32 -43.24
N GLN A 43 38.63 16.09 -42.01
CA GLN A 43 39.51 14.97 -41.71
C GLN A 43 38.69 13.71 -41.43
N GLU A 44 38.79 12.75 -42.36
CA GLU A 44 38.41 11.37 -42.13
C GLU A 44 39.24 10.76 -41.00
N ARG A 45 38.56 10.11 -40.06
CA ARG A 45 39.18 9.44 -38.91
C ARG A 45 39.76 8.09 -39.40
N PRO A 46 41.04 7.77 -39.15
CA PRO A 46 41.60 6.49 -39.58
C PRO A 46 41.00 5.34 -38.78
N ALA A 47 40.70 4.23 -39.47
CA ALA A 47 40.27 2.98 -38.87
C ALA A 47 41.37 2.41 -37.97
N ALA A 48 41.03 2.15 -36.70
CA ALA A 48 41.92 1.47 -35.77
C ALA A 48 41.98 -0.05 -36.12
N PRO A 49 43.16 -0.70 -36.00
CA PRO A 49 43.28 -2.12 -36.29
C PRO A 49 42.52 -2.97 -35.25
N SER A 50 41.77 -3.96 -35.74
CA SER A 50 41.10 -4.99 -34.97
C SER A 50 42.11 -5.84 -34.18
N ALA A 51 42.14 -5.69 -32.84
CA ALA A 51 42.84 -6.64 -31.98
C ALA A 51 42.04 -7.96 -31.88
N PRO A 52 42.68 -9.14 -31.93
CA PRO A 52 41.97 -10.41 -31.77
C PRO A 52 41.47 -10.58 -30.32
N ILE A 53 40.23 -11.01 -30.20
CA ILE A 53 39.57 -11.35 -28.93
C ILE A 53 40.24 -12.60 -28.33
N PRO A 54 40.71 -12.60 -27.07
CA PRO A 54 41.23 -13.80 -26.43
C PRO A 54 40.10 -14.81 -26.18
N PRO A 55 40.30 -16.12 -26.43
CA PRO A 55 39.28 -17.11 -26.13
C PRO A 55 39.34 -17.44 -24.64
N GLY A 56 38.17 -17.41 -23.97
CA GLY A 56 38.03 -18.03 -22.65
C GLY A 56 37.99 -17.07 -21.47
N GLY A 57 36.91 -16.30 -21.38
CA GLY A 57 36.43 -15.75 -20.12
C GLY A 57 34.92 -15.91 -20.08
N LYS A 58 34.41 -16.90 -19.35
CA LYS A 58 32.97 -17.04 -19.12
C LYS A 58 32.48 -15.80 -18.40
N LEU A 59 31.85 -14.87 -19.11
CA LEU A 59 31.00 -13.85 -18.51
C LEU A 59 29.75 -14.58 -17.99
N ALA A 60 29.83 -15.08 -16.76
CA ALA A 60 28.67 -15.55 -16.02
C ALA A 60 27.83 -14.36 -15.54
N ASN A 61 27.36 -13.52 -16.47
CA ASN A 61 26.18 -12.72 -16.24
C ASN A 61 24.97 -13.64 -16.47
N ALA A 62 24.65 -14.44 -15.45
CA ALA A 62 23.33 -15.05 -15.37
C ALA A 62 22.33 -13.89 -15.22
N ALA A 63 21.84 -13.38 -16.35
CA ALA A 63 20.60 -12.61 -16.36
C ALA A 63 19.58 -13.43 -15.55
N PRO A 64 18.85 -12.82 -14.60
CA PRO A 64 17.90 -13.57 -13.80
C PRO A 64 16.97 -14.29 -14.77
N VAL A 65 16.91 -15.62 -14.67
CA VAL A 65 16.05 -16.47 -15.50
C VAL A 65 14.66 -15.86 -15.45
N ARG A 66 14.27 -15.16 -16.52
CA ARG A 66 12.94 -14.58 -16.61
C ARG A 66 12.01 -15.77 -16.70
N THR A 67 11.06 -15.85 -15.76
CA THR A 67 10.00 -16.85 -15.83
C THR A 67 9.41 -16.80 -17.24
N PRO A 68 9.34 -17.93 -17.98
CA PRO A 68 8.87 -17.92 -19.36
C PRO A 68 7.47 -17.32 -19.40
N ILE A 69 7.33 -16.21 -20.12
CA ILE A 69 6.04 -15.55 -20.29
C ILE A 69 5.23 -16.46 -21.21
N LYS A 70 4.05 -16.87 -20.73
CA LYS A 70 3.12 -17.66 -21.53
C LYS A 70 2.81 -16.90 -22.84
N PRO A 71 3.03 -17.52 -24.02
CA PRO A 71 2.70 -16.88 -25.28
C PRO A 71 1.19 -16.67 -25.35
N PHE A 72 0.78 -15.55 -25.95
CA PHE A 72 -0.62 -15.26 -26.19
C PHE A 72 -1.21 -16.36 -27.09
N ASP A 73 -2.30 -16.96 -26.65
CA ASP A 73 -2.92 -18.13 -27.30
C ASP A 73 -4.07 -17.76 -28.25
N GLY A 74 -4.31 -16.46 -28.49
CA GLY A 74 -5.43 -15.98 -29.30
C GLY A 74 -6.79 -16.06 -28.61
N SER A 75 -6.85 -16.42 -27.32
CA SER A 75 -8.11 -16.57 -26.60
C SER A 75 -8.80 -15.23 -26.31
N ASN A 76 -10.13 -15.28 -26.19
CA ASN A 76 -10.95 -14.12 -25.90
C ASN A 76 -10.65 -13.48 -24.54
N VAL A 77 -10.16 -14.28 -23.59
CA VAL A 77 -9.74 -13.85 -22.26
C VAL A 77 -8.40 -14.51 -21.96
N PHE A 78 -7.36 -13.69 -21.83
CA PHE A 78 -6.02 -14.16 -21.55
C PHE A 78 -5.46 -13.47 -20.31
N LEU A 79 -4.93 -14.26 -19.38
CA LEU A 79 -4.22 -13.76 -18.21
C LEU A 79 -2.73 -14.00 -18.43
N PHE A 80 -1.93 -12.94 -18.40
CA PHE A 80 -0.49 -13.06 -18.50
C PHE A 80 0.09 -13.52 -17.15
N THR A 81 1.13 -14.35 -17.20
CA THR A 81 1.85 -14.78 -16.00
C THR A 81 2.46 -13.56 -15.30
N PRO A 82 2.02 -13.20 -14.07
CA PRO A 82 2.51 -12.02 -13.41
C PRO A 82 4.00 -12.13 -13.06
N ALA A 83 4.73 -11.03 -13.21
CA ALA A 83 6.13 -10.98 -12.79
C ALA A 83 6.25 -11.12 -11.26
N PRO A 84 7.37 -11.64 -10.74
CA PRO A 84 7.61 -11.66 -9.31
C PRO A 84 7.53 -10.26 -8.71
N ALA A 85 6.77 -10.11 -7.63
CA ALA A 85 6.60 -8.84 -6.91
C ALA A 85 7.48 -8.83 -5.65
N TYR A 86 7.87 -7.65 -5.17
CA TYR A 86 8.57 -7.49 -3.90
C TYR A 86 7.62 -6.84 -2.88
N ARG A 87 7.56 -7.39 -1.67
CA ARG A 87 6.83 -6.80 -0.55
C ARG A 87 7.58 -5.54 -0.11
N MET A 88 7.09 -4.37 -0.51
CA MET A 88 7.75 -3.09 -0.29
C MET A 88 6.78 -2.11 0.38
N HIS A 89 7.30 -1.33 1.34
CA HIS A 89 6.55 -0.27 2.02
C HIS A 89 6.87 1.09 1.41
N PHE A 90 6.27 1.43 0.27
CA PHE A 90 6.30 2.79 -0.24
C PHE A 90 4.99 3.17 -0.91
N ALA A 91 4.67 4.47 -0.87
CA ALA A 91 3.50 5.02 -1.52
C ALA A 91 3.85 5.45 -2.94
N ALA A 92 2.92 5.26 -3.88
CA ALA A 92 3.07 5.84 -5.20
C ALA A 92 3.21 7.37 -5.09
N SER A 93 4.15 7.93 -5.85
CA SER A 93 4.30 9.37 -5.99
C SER A 93 4.05 9.73 -7.45
N MET A 94 3.07 10.61 -7.68
CA MET A 94 2.88 11.24 -8.98
C MET A 94 4.13 12.09 -9.23
N GLY A 95 4.90 11.75 -10.25
CA GLY A 95 6.14 12.45 -10.58
C GLY A 95 5.89 13.96 -10.75
N ARG A 96 6.92 14.75 -10.46
CA ARG A 96 6.95 16.19 -10.71
C ARG A 96 8.26 16.54 -11.42
N PRO A 97 8.38 17.70 -12.07
CA PRO A 97 9.63 18.08 -12.73
C PRO A 97 10.87 17.99 -11.81
N ASP A 98 10.68 18.16 -10.50
CA ASP A 98 11.68 18.09 -9.43
C ASP A 98 11.73 16.75 -8.67
N MET A 99 10.82 15.81 -8.94
CA MET A 99 10.76 14.51 -8.24
C MET A 99 10.48 13.33 -9.19
N PRO A 100 11.24 12.22 -9.08
CA PRO A 100 10.95 11.00 -9.83
C PRO A 100 9.53 10.48 -9.58
N GLU A 101 8.93 9.91 -10.61
CA GLU A 101 7.71 9.12 -10.45
C GLU A 101 8.06 7.76 -9.82
N PHE A 102 7.36 7.42 -8.74
CA PHE A 102 7.49 6.12 -8.09
C PHE A 102 6.18 5.34 -8.32
N PRO A 103 6.17 4.33 -9.22
CA PRO A 103 4.96 3.55 -9.46
C PRO A 103 4.59 2.76 -8.21
N PRO A 104 3.31 2.50 -7.92
CA PRO A 104 2.89 1.81 -6.71
C PRO A 104 3.60 0.47 -6.51
N ALA A 105 3.99 0.18 -5.27
CA ALA A 105 4.38 -1.16 -4.85
C ALA A 105 3.22 -2.12 -5.08
N GLY A 106 3.47 -3.25 -5.75
CA GLY A 106 2.41 -4.20 -6.02
C GLY A 106 2.79 -5.31 -7.00
N ALA A 107 1.94 -6.32 -7.07
CA ALA A 107 1.97 -7.30 -8.15
C ALA A 107 1.19 -6.76 -9.35
N ARG A 108 1.88 -6.59 -10.49
CA ARG A 108 1.27 -6.18 -11.76
C ARG A 108 0.65 -7.40 -12.44
N ILE A 109 -0.64 -7.34 -12.67
CA ILE A 109 -1.45 -8.38 -13.27
C ILE A 109 -1.97 -7.83 -14.59
N ASP A 110 -1.40 -8.32 -15.68
CA ASP A 110 -1.78 -7.92 -17.03
C ASP A 110 -2.75 -8.96 -17.61
N TYR A 111 -3.80 -8.51 -18.27
CA TYR A 111 -4.78 -9.37 -18.92
C TYR A 111 -5.35 -8.74 -20.17
N PHE A 112 -5.81 -9.60 -21.09
CA PHE A 112 -6.40 -9.22 -22.37
C PHE A 112 -7.86 -9.65 -22.43
N LEU A 113 -8.72 -8.74 -22.90
CA LEU A 113 -10.14 -8.97 -23.16
C LEU A 113 -10.43 -8.67 -24.63
N ALA A 114 -10.78 -9.68 -25.43
CA ALA A 114 -11.11 -9.50 -26.84
C ALA A 114 -12.45 -8.78 -27.05
N THR A 115 -13.39 -8.98 -26.14
CA THR A 115 -14.71 -8.35 -26.15
C THR A 115 -14.93 -7.55 -24.87
N PRO A 116 -15.74 -6.48 -24.92
CA PRO A 116 -16.13 -5.76 -23.70
C PRO A 116 -16.85 -6.73 -22.74
N SER A 117 -16.47 -6.69 -21.47
CA SER A 117 -17.06 -7.53 -20.42
C SER A 117 -17.60 -6.63 -19.32
N GLY A 118 -18.89 -6.76 -19.00
CA GLY A 118 -19.51 -6.01 -17.89
C GLY A 118 -19.03 -6.51 -16.52
N ASP A 119 -18.82 -7.82 -16.42
CA ASP A 119 -18.50 -8.53 -15.18
C ASP A 119 -17.14 -9.23 -15.28
N VAL A 120 -16.11 -8.54 -14.77
CA VAL A 120 -14.77 -9.07 -14.61
C VAL A 120 -14.51 -9.24 -13.12
N LYS A 121 -14.02 -10.42 -12.74
CA LYS A 121 -13.64 -10.78 -11.38
C LYS A 121 -12.17 -11.16 -11.36
N LEU A 122 -11.42 -10.63 -10.39
CA LEU A 122 -10.03 -11.02 -10.13
C LEU A 122 -9.91 -11.45 -8.68
N GLU A 123 -9.46 -12.67 -8.46
CA GLU A 123 -9.22 -13.23 -7.13
C GLU A 123 -7.74 -13.51 -6.96
N ILE A 124 -7.19 -13.05 -5.85
CA ILE A 124 -5.85 -13.40 -5.41
C ILE A 124 -5.98 -14.50 -4.38
N VAL A 125 -5.33 -15.63 -4.63
CA VAL A 125 -5.39 -16.83 -3.79
C VAL A 125 -3.98 -17.14 -3.29
N ASP A 126 -3.85 -17.48 -2.01
CA ASP A 126 -2.56 -17.91 -1.45
C ASP A 126 -2.21 -19.36 -1.81
N ALA A 127 -1.03 -19.80 -1.41
CA ALA A 127 -0.57 -21.17 -1.64
C ALA A 127 -1.47 -22.24 -0.98
N ALA A 128 -2.21 -21.89 0.08
CA ALA A 128 -3.13 -22.78 0.78
C ALA A 128 -4.53 -22.85 0.11
N GLY A 129 -4.76 -22.08 -0.97
CA GLY A 129 -6.05 -22.02 -1.65
C GLY A 129 -7.04 -21.06 -1.00
N LYS A 130 -6.63 -20.27 0.00
CA LYS A 130 -7.49 -19.27 0.64
C LYS A 130 -7.46 -17.96 -0.16
N THR A 131 -8.64 -17.39 -0.38
CA THR A 131 -8.76 -16.07 -1.03
C THR A 131 -8.17 -14.99 -0.13
N VAL A 132 -7.14 -14.32 -0.64
CA VAL A 132 -6.47 -13.18 -0.01
C VAL A 132 -7.28 -11.92 -0.24
N ARG A 133 -7.70 -11.68 -1.49
CA ARG A 133 -8.50 -10.53 -1.88
C ARG A 133 -9.26 -10.80 -3.17
N GLU A 134 -10.44 -10.21 -3.28
CA GLU A 134 -11.32 -10.28 -4.45
C GLU A 134 -11.56 -8.86 -4.97
N TYR A 135 -11.51 -8.70 -6.28
CA TYR A 135 -11.82 -7.48 -7.02
C TYR A 135 -12.89 -7.78 -8.06
N THR A 136 -13.79 -6.82 -8.29
CA THR A 136 -14.85 -6.92 -9.29
C THR A 136 -14.96 -5.60 -10.07
N SER A 137 -15.38 -5.68 -11.33
CA SER A 137 -15.67 -4.52 -12.18
C SER A 137 -16.96 -3.80 -11.78
N VAL A 138 -17.91 -4.51 -11.17
CA VAL A 138 -19.15 -3.91 -10.70
C VAL A 138 -18.85 -3.18 -9.39
N SER A 139 -18.97 -1.86 -9.40
CA SER A 139 -18.99 -1.06 -8.18
C SER A 139 -20.23 -1.46 -7.36
N ARG A 140 -20.11 -2.53 -6.56
CA ARG A 140 -21.08 -2.87 -5.52
C ARG A 140 -21.00 -1.70 -4.55
N GLY A 141 -22.02 -0.83 -4.59
CA GLY A 141 -22.01 0.53 -4.05
C GLY A 141 -21.05 0.69 -2.87
N ALA A 142 -20.00 1.48 -3.06
CA ALA A 142 -19.23 1.98 -1.93
C ALA A 142 -20.24 2.56 -0.92
N PRO A 143 -20.22 2.18 0.37
CA PRO A 143 -21.13 2.76 1.33
C PRO A 143 -21.00 4.28 1.28
N GLN A 144 -22.09 4.91 0.83
CA GLN A 144 -22.24 6.35 0.74
C GLN A 144 -22.20 6.88 2.18
N GLY A 145 -21.01 7.27 2.64
CA GLY A 145 -20.81 7.67 4.03
C GLY A 145 -19.36 7.78 4.49
N GLY A 146 -18.37 7.32 3.74
CA GLY A 146 -16.96 7.63 4.02
C GLY A 146 -16.57 8.93 3.33
N ARG A 147 -16.47 10.05 4.06
CA ARG A 147 -15.64 11.16 3.59
C ARG A 147 -14.24 10.60 3.40
N GLY A 148 -13.86 10.36 2.14
CA GLY A 148 -12.54 9.91 1.75
C GLY A 148 -11.50 10.85 2.33
N GLY A 149 -10.93 10.44 3.47
CA GLY A 149 -9.80 11.09 4.10
C GLY A 149 -8.62 10.95 3.16
N GLY A 150 -8.43 11.96 2.32
CA GLY A 150 -7.24 12.08 1.52
C GLY A 150 -5.99 12.04 2.41
N ARG A 151 -4.95 11.46 1.82
CA ARG A 151 -3.52 11.47 2.19
C ARG A 151 -3.02 10.15 2.81
N ARG A 152 -2.21 9.46 1.98
CA ARG A 152 -1.32 8.31 2.25
C ARG A 152 -1.85 6.91 1.88
N GLY A 153 -2.44 6.80 0.69
CA GLY A 153 -2.52 5.54 -0.05
C GLY A 153 -2.63 5.90 -1.52
N GLY A 154 -1.58 5.68 -2.31
CA GLY A 154 -1.58 6.02 -3.73
C GLY A 154 -2.76 5.39 -4.45
N ASN A 155 -3.35 6.13 -5.40
CA ASN A 155 -4.48 5.79 -6.27
C ASN A 155 -4.29 4.44 -7.00
N LEU A 156 -4.39 3.32 -6.30
CA LEU A 156 -4.57 2.03 -6.91
C LEU A 156 -6.08 1.86 -7.16
N PRO A 157 -6.51 1.62 -8.41
CA PRO A 157 -7.92 1.46 -8.70
C PRO A 157 -8.46 0.27 -7.92
N SER A 158 -9.51 0.51 -7.12
CA SER A 158 -10.26 -0.55 -6.43
C SER A 158 -11.17 -1.33 -7.38
N THR A 159 -11.38 -0.80 -8.59
CA THR A 159 -12.18 -1.37 -9.66
C THR A 159 -11.29 -1.94 -10.76
N LEU A 160 -11.72 -3.06 -11.35
CA LEU A 160 -10.99 -3.69 -12.45
C LEU A 160 -11.24 -2.94 -13.76
N PRO A 161 -10.18 -2.59 -14.52
CA PRO A 161 -10.35 -2.01 -15.85
C PRO A 161 -10.96 -3.05 -16.81
N VAL A 162 -12.07 -2.70 -17.45
CA VAL A 162 -12.82 -3.58 -18.37
C VAL A 162 -12.67 -3.19 -19.84
N LYS A 163 -11.58 -2.49 -20.18
CA LYS A 163 -11.37 -1.99 -21.54
C LYS A 163 -11.13 -3.17 -22.48
N THR A 164 -11.75 -3.14 -23.66
CA THR A 164 -11.38 -4.07 -24.74
C THR A 164 -9.91 -3.91 -25.10
N GLY A 165 -9.18 -5.02 -25.18
CA GLY A 165 -7.74 -5.07 -25.40
C GLY A 165 -6.96 -5.33 -24.11
N MET A 166 -5.79 -4.70 -23.99
CA MET A 166 -4.88 -4.89 -22.87
C MET A 166 -5.31 -4.07 -21.65
N ASN A 167 -5.34 -4.72 -20.49
CA ASN A 167 -5.62 -4.14 -19.20
C ASN A 167 -4.50 -4.48 -18.22
N ARG A 168 -4.20 -3.53 -17.33
CA ARG A 168 -3.25 -3.72 -16.23
C ARG A 168 -3.93 -3.42 -14.92
N PHE A 169 -3.86 -4.36 -14.00
CA PHE A 169 -4.27 -4.19 -12.62
C PHE A 169 -3.05 -4.34 -11.71
N VAL A 170 -3.03 -3.62 -10.59
CA VAL A 170 -1.93 -3.70 -9.62
C VAL A 170 -2.51 -4.04 -8.26
N TRP A 171 -2.21 -5.25 -7.77
CA TRP A 171 -2.53 -5.64 -6.41
C TRP A 171 -1.49 -5.03 -5.46
N ASP A 172 -1.95 -4.26 -4.49
CA ASP A 172 -1.16 -3.60 -3.43
C ASP A 172 -0.47 -4.55 -2.44
N LEU A 173 -0.56 -5.86 -2.68
CA LEU A 173 -0.06 -6.92 -1.80
C LEU A 173 -0.73 -6.93 -0.42
N ARG A 174 -1.95 -6.40 -0.28
CA ARG A 174 -2.66 -6.37 1.01
C ARG A 174 -3.89 -7.27 1.05
N TYR A 175 -4.15 -7.80 2.24
CA TYR A 175 -5.44 -8.35 2.64
C TYR A 175 -6.45 -7.21 2.83
N PRO A 176 -7.77 -7.44 2.68
CA PRO A 176 -8.77 -6.43 2.99
C PRO A 176 -8.65 -5.97 4.45
N GLY A 177 -8.92 -4.68 4.70
CA GLY A 177 -8.86 -4.04 6.02
C GLY A 177 -9.93 -4.51 7.01
N GLY A 178 -10.88 -5.33 6.57
CA GLY A 178 -12.04 -5.80 7.35
C GLY A 178 -13.35 -5.17 6.83
N PRO A 179 -14.52 -5.68 7.24
CA PRO A 179 -15.81 -5.09 6.90
C PRO A 179 -15.84 -3.62 7.32
N ALA A 180 -16.26 -2.75 6.38
CA ALA A 180 -16.45 -1.33 6.64
C ALA A 180 -17.50 -1.15 7.73
N GLY A 181 -17.06 -0.96 8.98
CA GLY A 181 -17.92 -0.41 10.02
C GLY A 181 -18.28 1.00 9.58
N GLY A 182 -19.58 1.27 9.39
CA GLY A 182 -20.05 2.54 8.87
C GLY A 182 -19.44 3.74 9.60
N GLY A 183 -18.90 4.68 8.82
CA GLY A 183 -18.44 5.99 9.28
C GLY A 183 -16.93 6.20 9.32
N ASP A 184 -16.15 5.16 9.57
CA ASP A 184 -14.68 5.27 9.59
C ASP A 184 -14.13 4.63 8.34
N GLY A 185 -13.53 5.46 7.48
CA GLY A 185 -12.80 5.01 6.29
C GLY A 185 -11.90 3.82 6.63
N GLU A 186 -11.82 2.88 5.69
CA GLU A 186 -11.15 1.59 5.85
C GLU A 186 -9.87 1.67 6.71
N GLY A 187 -9.60 0.63 7.49
CA GLY A 187 -8.28 0.38 8.06
C GLY A 187 -7.89 1.19 9.30
N GLY A 188 -8.60 0.95 10.41
CA GLY A 188 -7.94 1.03 11.73
C GLY A 188 -6.70 0.14 11.79
N GLY A 189 -5.65 0.64 12.44
CA GLY A 189 -4.37 -0.04 12.58
C GLY A 189 -3.50 -0.08 11.32
N PHE A 190 -4.10 -0.24 10.13
CA PHE A 190 -3.40 -0.56 8.88
C PHE A 190 -3.59 0.47 7.75
N SER A 191 -3.88 1.73 8.08
CA SER A 191 -3.91 2.86 7.14
C SER A 191 -4.81 2.64 5.91
N GLY A 192 -6.08 2.24 6.05
CA GLY A 192 -6.91 1.90 4.88
C GLY A 192 -6.83 0.43 4.49
N GLY A 193 -5.62 -0.01 4.17
CA GLY A 193 -5.43 -1.13 3.25
C GLY A 193 -5.40 -2.53 3.84
N GLY A 194 -5.49 -2.71 5.16
CA GLY A 194 -5.29 -4.01 5.80
C GLY A 194 -3.84 -4.51 5.79
N PRO A 195 -3.55 -5.65 6.44
CA PRO A 195 -2.19 -6.20 6.55
C PRO A 195 -1.58 -6.58 5.19
N LEU A 196 -0.27 -6.39 5.04
CA LEU A 196 0.47 -6.89 3.87
C LEU A 196 0.52 -8.42 3.88
N ALA A 197 0.48 -9.00 2.68
CA ALA A 197 0.61 -10.42 2.42
C ALA A 197 2.06 -10.90 2.59
N ALA A 198 2.26 -12.08 3.17
CA ALA A 198 3.59 -12.62 3.41
C ALA A 198 4.32 -12.94 2.10
N PRO A 199 5.66 -12.90 2.05
CA PRO A 199 6.40 -13.48 0.94
C PRO A 199 6.02 -14.94 0.72
N GLY A 200 5.79 -15.34 -0.53
CA GLY A 200 5.30 -16.67 -0.87
C GLY A 200 4.73 -16.76 -2.28
N THR A 201 4.15 -17.92 -2.60
CA THR A 201 3.49 -18.16 -3.89
C THR A 201 2.01 -17.80 -3.81
N TYR A 202 1.53 -17.08 -4.82
CA TYR A 202 0.14 -16.68 -4.98
C TYR A 202 -0.36 -17.05 -6.37
N ARG A 203 -1.68 -17.11 -6.53
CA ARG A 203 -2.36 -17.34 -7.81
C ARG A 203 -3.33 -16.20 -8.07
N ALA A 204 -3.26 -15.63 -9.26
CA ALA A 204 -4.26 -14.71 -9.77
C ALA A 204 -5.27 -15.51 -10.59
N ARG A 205 -6.54 -15.46 -10.21
CA ARG A 205 -7.67 -16.09 -10.91
C ARG A 205 -8.54 -15.01 -11.51
N LEU A 206 -8.52 -14.90 -12.83
CA LEU A 206 -9.33 -13.96 -13.60
C LEU A 206 -10.55 -14.70 -14.17
N THR A 207 -11.74 -14.20 -13.87
CA THR A 207 -12.99 -14.66 -14.48
C THR A 207 -13.60 -13.52 -15.28
N ALA A 208 -13.82 -13.74 -16.58
CA ALA A 208 -14.48 -12.80 -17.49
C ALA A 208 -15.22 -13.58 -18.57
N ASN A 209 -16.41 -13.11 -18.97
CA ASN A 209 -17.21 -13.75 -20.04
C ASN A 209 -17.43 -15.26 -19.84
N GLY A 210 -17.63 -15.70 -18.59
CA GLY A 210 -17.81 -17.12 -18.23
C GLY A 210 -16.53 -17.98 -18.27
N VAL A 211 -15.39 -17.42 -18.68
CA VAL A 211 -14.09 -18.12 -18.72
C VAL A 211 -13.27 -17.75 -17.50
N THR A 212 -12.67 -18.75 -16.86
CA THR A 212 -11.74 -18.55 -15.74
C THR A 212 -10.33 -18.96 -16.15
N LYS A 213 -9.36 -18.05 -15.97
CA LYS A 213 -7.94 -18.27 -16.19
C LYS A 213 -7.20 -18.08 -14.87
N THR A 214 -6.23 -18.95 -14.59
CA THR A 214 -5.44 -18.88 -13.35
C THR A 214 -3.97 -18.92 -13.68
N GLU A 215 -3.20 -17.99 -13.11
CA GLU A 215 -1.75 -17.92 -13.30
C GLU A 215 -1.07 -17.75 -11.93
N SER A 216 0.05 -18.43 -11.73
CA SER A 216 0.83 -18.37 -10.48
C SER A 216 1.94 -17.32 -10.55
N PHE A 217 2.21 -16.66 -9.43
CA PHE A 217 3.32 -15.72 -9.28
C PHE A 217 3.88 -15.76 -7.86
N THR A 218 5.05 -15.16 -7.66
CA THR A 218 5.74 -15.16 -6.37
C THR A 218 5.87 -13.73 -5.83
N VAL A 219 5.56 -13.56 -4.55
CA VAL A 219 5.89 -12.37 -3.77
C VAL A 219 7.17 -12.66 -3.00
N LYS A 220 8.21 -11.86 -3.23
CA LYS A 220 9.52 -11.96 -2.62
C LYS A 220 9.66 -10.97 -1.47
N ILE A 221 10.52 -11.31 -0.51
CA ILE A 221 10.96 -10.40 0.55
C ILE A 221 11.77 -9.24 -0.06
N ASP A 222 11.65 -8.04 0.50
CA ASP A 222 12.55 -6.93 0.15
C ASP A 222 14.00 -7.33 0.48
N PRO A 223 14.93 -7.31 -0.49
CA PRO A 223 16.34 -7.62 -0.25
C PRO A 223 17.00 -6.76 0.82
N ARG A 224 16.48 -5.56 1.13
CA ARG A 224 17.00 -4.68 2.19
C ARG A 224 16.65 -5.23 3.57
N VAL A 225 15.38 -5.57 3.75
CA VAL A 225 14.86 -6.20 4.98
C VAL A 225 15.56 -7.55 5.24
N ALA A 226 15.80 -8.32 4.18
CA ALA A 226 16.54 -9.58 4.30
C ALA A 226 18.00 -9.38 4.76
N LYS A 227 18.65 -8.27 4.37
CA LYS A 227 20.00 -7.93 4.84
C LYS A 227 20.02 -7.54 6.32
N ASP A 228 18.92 -6.97 6.82
CA ASP A 228 18.76 -6.57 8.22
C ASP A 228 18.44 -7.76 9.15
N GLY A 229 18.39 -8.99 8.62
CA GLY A 229 18.22 -10.23 9.39
C GLY A 229 16.77 -10.70 9.57
N VAL A 230 15.81 -10.02 8.94
CA VAL A 230 14.40 -10.45 8.94
C VAL A 230 14.18 -11.52 7.88
N THR A 231 13.59 -12.65 8.27
CA THR A 231 13.37 -13.79 7.37
C THR A 231 11.95 -13.81 6.79
N ALA A 232 11.74 -14.59 5.72
CA ALA A 232 10.39 -14.83 5.19
C ALA A 232 9.45 -15.47 6.23
N ALA A 233 9.99 -16.26 7.17
CA ALA A 233 9.23 -16.85 8.27
C ALA A 233 8.75 -15.78 9.27
N ASP A 234 9.62 -14.84 9.65
CA ASP A 234 9.24 -13.72 10.52
C ASP A 234 8.12 -12.87 9.89
N LEU A 235 8.19 -12.61 8.58
CA LEU A 235 7.14 -11.88 7.85
C LEU A 235 5.83 -12.67 7.72
N ALA A 236 5.91 -14.00 7.64
CA ALA A 236 4.74 -14.86 7.68
C ALA A 236 4.07 -14.82 9.05
N GLU A 237 4.85 -14.85 10.14
CA GLU A 237 4.35 -14.68 11.50
C GLU A 237 3.73 -13.31 11.72
N GLN A 238 4.41 -12.25 11.25
CA GLN A 238 3.91 -10.88 11.28
C GLN A 238 2.56 -10.76 10.56
N THR A 239 2.45 -11.32 9.36
CA THR A 239 1.20 -11.31 8.58
C THR A 239 0.09 -12.08 9.32
N LYS A 240 0.40 -13.26 9.87
CA LYS A 240 -0.55 -14.06 10.65
C LYS A 240 -1.05 -13.31 11.87
N PHE A 241 -0.16 -12.65 12.60
CA PHE A 241 -0.52 -11.86 13.77
C PHE A 241 -1.34 -10.62 13.39
N ALA A 242 -0.92 -9.89 12.36
CA ALA A 242 -1.64 -8.73 11.85
C ALA A 242 -3.06 -9.06 11.39
N LEU A 243 -3.28 -10.25 10.80
CA LEU A 243 -4.63 -10.73 10.47
C LEU A 243 -5.49 -10.95 11.72
N LYS A 244 -4.94 -11.51 12.81
CA LYS A 244 -5.68 -11.64 14.08
C LYS A 244 -6.08 -10.29 14.65
N VAL A 245 -5.16 -9.32 14.65
CA VAL A 245 -5.44 -7.95 15.10
C VAL A 245 -6.51 -7.29 14.25
N ARG A 246 -6.42 -7.43 12.92
CA ARG A 246 -7.44 -6.94 11.98
C ARG A 246 -8.81 -7.55 12.27
N ASP A 247 -8.88 -8.85 12.47
CA ASP A 247 -10.16 -9.55 12.70
C ASP A 247 -10.78 -9.14 14.04
N ALA A 248 -9.97 -9.01 15.09
CA ALA A 248 -10.43 -8.47 16.37
C ALA A 248 -10.92 -7.02 16.23
N LEU A 249 -10.21 -6.15 15.49
CA LEU A 249 -10.66 -4.78 15.22
C LEU A 249 -12.00 -4.73 14.48
N ALA A 250 -12.19 -5.61 13.49
CA ALA A 250 -13.43 -5.72 12.76
C ALA A 250 -14.59 -6.15 13.68
N GLU A 251 -14.38 -7.18 14.49
CA GLU A 251 -15.38 -7.70 15.45
C GLU A 251 -15.77 -6.61 16.47
N SER A 252 -14.79 -5.90 17.02
CA SER A 252 -15.03 -4.85 18.03
C SER A 252 -15.76 -3.64 17.47
N ARG A 253 -15.46 -3.23 16.23
CA ARG A 253 -16.22 -2.18 15.55
C ARG A 253 -17.65 -2.59 15.26
N GLN A 254 -17.87 -3.83 14.81
CA GLN A 254 -19.22 -4.35 14.60
C GLN A 254 -20.01 -4.37 15.90
N LEU A 255 -19.41 -4.77 17.02
CA LEU A 255 -20.06 -4.69 18.33
C LEU A 255 -20.37 -3.25 18.72
N ALA A 256 -19.43 -2.32 18.57
CA ALA A 256 -19.63 -0.91 18.88
C ALA A 256 -20.80 -0.30 18.09
N GLN A 257 -20.93 -0.67 16.81
CA GLN A 257 -22.08 -0.25 15.98
C GLN A 257 -23.40 -0.87 16.46
N ARG A 258 -23.42 -2.16 16.84
CA ARG A 258 -24.62 -2.79 17.43
C ARG A 258 -25.04 -2.15 18.74
N VAL A 259 -24.08 -1.87 19.62
CA VAL A 259 -24.32 -1.17 20.90
C VAL A 259 -24.90 0.21 20.64
N ARG A 260 -24.32 0.98 19.72
CA ARG A 260 -24.84 2.29 19.32
C ARG A 260 -26.29 2.21 18.80
N GLN A 261 -26.57 1.27 17.89
CA GLN A 261 -27.91 1.05 17.36
C GLN A 261 -28.92 0.70 18.45
N ALA A 262 -28.53 -0.10 19.46
CA ALA A 262 -29.37 -0.45 20.59
C ALA A 262 -29.65 0.76 21.51
N ILE A 263 -28.65 1.62 21.73
CA ILE A 263 -28.82 2.89 22.46
C ILE A 263 -29.79 3.81 21.70
N ASP A 264 -29.57 4.02 20.40
CA ASP A 264 -30.40 4.89 19.57
C ASP A 264 -31.86 4.38 19.50
N ALA A 265 -32.04 3.06 19.44
CA ALA A 265 -33.35 2.41 19.47
C ALA A 265 -33.96 2.25 20.87
N ARG A 266 -33.23 2.65 21.94
CA ARG A 266 -33.61 2.48 23.36
C ARG A 266 -33.98 1.04 23.72
N ARG A 267 -33.24 0.06 23.19
CA ARG A 267 -33.42 -1.38 23.46
C ARG A 267 -32.34 -1.90 24.40
N GLY A 268 -32.70 -2.79 25.31
CA GLY A 268 -31.79 -3.34 26.32
C GLY A 268 -31.47 -2.36 27.45
N ASP A 269 -30.50 -2.73 28.29
CA ASP A 269 -30.08 -1.93 29.43
C ASP A 269 -29.25 -0.71 28.97
N GLN A 270 -29.88 0.47 28.99
CA GLN A 270 -29.27 1.70 28.50
C GLN A 270 -28.03 2.12 29.30
N ALA A 271 -28.02 1.90 30.62
CA ALA A 271 -26.87 2.27 31.44
C ALA A 271 -25.68 1.37 31.13
N ALA A 272 -25.93 0.07 31.00
CA ALA A 272 -24.89 -0.90 30.62
C ALA A 272 -24.37 -0.65 29.20
N LEU A 273 -25.25 -0.34 28.24
CA LEU A 273 -24.86 -0.06 26.85
C LEU A 273 -24.03 1.22 26.72
N GLN A 274 -24.36 2.28 27.47
CA GLN A 274 -23.55 3.50 27.51
C GLN A 274 -22.15 3.24 28.07
N SER A 275 -22.05 2.50 29.18
CA SER A 275 -20.77 2.10 29.76
C SER A 275 -19.95 1.23 28.79
N LEU A 276 -20.60 0.31 28.05
CA LEU A 276 -19.95 -0.47 27.00
C LEU A 276 -19.41 0.40 25.86
N GLN A 277 -20.19 1.39 25.42
CA GLN A 277 -19.76 2.30 24.37
C GLN A 277 -18.53 3.12 24.81
N GLU A 278 -18.49 3.58 26.06
CA GLU A 278 -17.36 4.29 26.64
C GLU A 278 -16.09 3.44 26.69
N ARG A 279 -16.20 2.15 27.03
CA ARG A 279 -15.05 1.23 27.04
C ARG A 279 -14.54 0.87 25.64
N LEU A 280 -15.43 0.91 24.63
CA LEU A 280 -15.11 0.53 23.27
C LEU A 280 -14.50 1.67 22.45
N ILE A 281 -15.08 2.88 22.57
CA ILE A 281 -14.81 4.01 21.68
C ILE A 281 -14.18 5.16 22.47
N THR A 282 -13.02 5.60 22.02
CA THR A 282 -12.38 6.82 22.52
C THR A 282 -13.25 8.02 22.15
N ARG A 283 -13.68 8.79 23.16
CA ARG A 283 -14.38 10.05 22.92
C ARG A 283 -13.38 11.10 22.48
N SER A 284 -13.74 11.87 21.45
CA SER A 284 -12.86 12.93 20.98
C SER A 284 -12.86 14.12 21.95
N GLY A 285 -11.68 14.64 22.28
CA GLY A 285 -11.50 15.71 23.25
C GLY A 285 -10.04 16.19 23.37
N PRO A 286 -9.75 17.20 24.21
CA PRO A 286 -8.39 17.73 24.38
C PRO A 286 -7.42 16.73 25.01
N TYR A 287 -7.94 15.79 25.80
CA TYR A 287 -7.22 14.68 26.42
C TYR A 287 -8.04 13.43 26.20
N GLU A 288 -7.61 12.60 25.25
CA GLU A 288 -8.31 11.39 24.85
C GLU A 288 -7.66 10.18 25.53
N ASP A 289 -8.39 9.51 26.41
CA ASP A 289 -7.98 8.20 26.92
C ASP A 289 -8.27 7.15 25.85
N GLN A 290 -7.22 6.46 25.39
CA GLN A 290 -7.36 5.45 24.36
C GLN A 290 -8.15 4.27 24.89
N MET A 291 -9.34 4.06 24.33
CA MET A 291 -10.22 2.94 24.66
C MET A 291 -9.88 1.70 23.86
N PHE A 292 -10.61 0.61 24.09
CA PHE A 292 -10.29 -0.72 23.55
C PHE A 292 -9.94 -0.74 22.06
N ILE A 293 -10.78 -0.13 21.20
CA ILE A 293 -10.58 -0.14 19.75
C ILE A 293 -9.29 0.61 19.36
N ASP A 294 -8.97 1.71 20.03
CA ASP A 294 -7.76 2.48 19.75
C ASP A 294 -6.51 1.80 20.27
N GLN A 295 -6.58 1.17 21.45
CA GLN A 295 -5.50 0.36 21.99
C GLN A 295 -5.17 -0.79 21.04
N LEU A 296 -6.19 -1.48 20.52
CA LEU A 296 -6.01 -2.55 19.53
C LEU A 296 -5.50 -2.01 18.18
N SER A 297 -5.94 -0.81 17.78
CA SER A 297 -5.44 -0.11 16.59
C SER A 297 -3.97 0.28 16.73
N ASN A 298 -3.50 0.66 17.92
CA ASN A 298 -2.08 0.90 18.19
C ASN A 298 -1.25 -0.36 17.97
N VAL A 299 -1.68 -1.52 18.47
CA VAL A 299 -0.99 -2.79 18.24
C VAL A 299 -0.90 -3.07 16.75
N GLY A 300 -1.99 -2.86 16.00
CA GLY A 300 -2.00 -2.97 14.54
C GLY A 300 -1.01 -2.03 13.85
N ARG A 301 -0.90 -0.79 14.33
CA ARG A 301 0.09 0.17 13.83
C ARG A 301 1.51 -0.29 14.14
N GLU A 302 1.82 -0.61 15.39
CA GLU A 302 3.14 -1.06 15.84
C GLU A 302 3.68 -2.18 14.94
N ILE A 303 2.86 -3.20 14.67
CA ILE A 303 3.27 -4.33 13.83
C ILE A 303 3.12 -4.07 12.33
N GLY A 304 2.44 -3.00 11.91
CA GLY A 304 2.07 -2.77 10.51
C GLY A 304 2.92 -1.73 9.78
N GLN A 305 3.69 -0.90 10.49
CA GLN A 305 4.45 0.22 9.90
C GLN A 305 5.72 -0.21 9.16
N ALA A 306 6.30 -1.36 9.51
CA ALA A 306 7.56 -1.84 8.92
C ALA A 306 7.56 -3.37 8.82
N ASP A 307 8.35 -3.91 7.91
CA ASP A 307 8.63 -5.35 7.87
C ASP A 307 9.65 -5.69 8.95
N GLN A 308 9.21 -6.41 9.97
CA GLN A 308 9.98 -6.69 11.17
C GLN A 308 9.53 -7.99 11.82
N LYS A 309 10.40 -8.54 12.69
CA LYS A 309 10.01 -9.59 13.62
C LYS A 309 9.06 -9.01 14.66
N VAL A 310 7.96 -9.70 14.94
CA VAL A 310 7.00 -9.26 15.95
C VAL A 310 7.63 -9.35 17.35
N GLY A 311 7.64 -8.23 18.07
CA GLY A 311 8.14 -8.18 19.44
C GLY A 311 7.20 -8.89 20.44
N ALA A 312 7.78 -9.39 21.55
CA ALA A 312 7.01 -10.03 22.62
C ALA A 312 5.95 -9.08 23.22
N SER A 313 6.29 -7.79 23.35
CA SER A 313 5.39 -6.72 23.84
C SER A 313 4.07 -6.66 23.08
N ALA A 314 4.12 -6.81 21.75
CA ALA A 314 2.93 -6.75 20.92
C ALA A 314 2.01 -7.96 21.18
N TYR A 315 2.58 -9.15 21.39
CA TYR A 315 1.83 -10.34 21.77
C TYR A 315 1.22 -10.23 23.16
N GLU A 316 1.99 -9.78 24.15
CA GLU A 316 1.53 -9.58 25.52
C GLU A 316 0.36 -8.59 25.55
N ARG A 317 0.54 -7.42 24.90
CA ARG A 317 -0.49 -6.39 24.81
C ARG A 317 -1.74 -6.90 24.12
N PHE A 318 -1.60 -7.62 23.01
CA PHE A 318 -2.75 -8.21 22.32
C PHE A 318 -3.47 -9.24 23.20
N ASN A 319 -2.74 -10.11 23.90
CA ASN A 319 -3.34 -11.13 24.76
C ASN A 319 -4.13 -10.51 25.91
N ASP A 320 -3.63 -9.44 26.52
CA ASP A 320 -4.34 -8.73 27.58
C ASP A 320 -5.60 -8.04 27.05
N LEU A 321 -5.51 -7.40 25.87
CA LEU A 321 -6.69 -6.87 25.19
C LEU A 321 -7.69 -7.98 24.86
N MET A 322 -7.26 -9.17 24.44
CA MET A 322 -8.19 -10.26 24.15
C MET A 322 -8.92 -10.79 25.39
N LYS A 323 -8.31 -10.70 26.59
CA LYS A 323 -9.01 -10.98 27.86
C LYS A 323 -10.08 -9.92 28.14
N GLU A 324 -9.75 -8.65 27.97
CA GLU A 324 -10.70 -7.55 28.10
C GLU A 324 -11.85 -7.68 27.08
N TRP A 325 -11.53 -8.07 25.85
CA TRP A 325 -12.49 -8.32 24.79
C TRP A 325 -13.51 -9.40 25.16
N ALA A 326 -13.06 -10.49 25.78
CA ALA A 326 -13.95 -11.53 26.27
C ALA A 326 -14.93 -11.00 27.33
N ALA A 327 -14.45 -10.15 28.25
CA ALA A 327 -15.30 -9.50 29.25
C ALA A 327 -16.32 -8.54 28.59
N ILE A 328 -15.87 -7.69 27.66
CA ILE A 328 -16.73 -6.77 26.91
C ILE A 328 -17.85 -7.53 26.18
N LYS A 329 -17.53 -8.66 25.54
CA LYS A 329 -18.52 -9.49 24.85
C LYS A 329 -19.56 -10.06 25.81
N ALA A 330 -19.11 -10.62 26.93
CA ALA A 330 -20.01 -11.18 27.93
C ALA A 330 -20.96 -10.09 28.51
N ASP A 331 -20.45 -8.88 28.72
CA ASP A 331 -21.24 -7.73 29.19
C ASP A 331 -22.24 -7.28 28.12
N ALA A 332 -21.83 -7.20 26.85
CA ALA A 332 -22.70 -6.85 25.74
C ALA A 332 -23.84 -7.85 25.52
N ASP A 333 -23.56 -9.15 25.64
CA ASP A 333 -24.58 -10.19 25.52
C ASP A 333 -25.62 -10.12 26.64
N ARG A 334 -25.28 -9.57 27.81
CA ARG A 334 -26.24 -9.31 28.89
C ARG A 334 -27.03 -8.02 28.66
N ALA A 335 -26.37 -6.96 28.20
CA ALA A 335 -26.98 -5.65 28.00
C ALA A 335 -27.91 -5.58 26.79
N LEU A 336 -27.67 -6.41 25.77
CA LEU A 336 -28.46 -6.47 24.52
C LEU A 336 -29.66 -7.44 24.58
N ARG A 337 -29.80 -8.23 25.65
CA ARG A 337 -30.99 -9.05 25.91
C ARG A 337 -32.18 -8.16 26.29
#